data_AF-A0A2N2GD35-F1
#
_entry.id   AF-A0A2N2GD35-F1
#
_cell.length_a   1.000
_cell.length_b   1.000
_cell.length_c   1.000
_cell.angle_alpha   90.00
_cell.angle_beta   90.00
_cell.angle_gamma   90.00
#
_symmetry.space_group_name_H-M   'P 1'
#
loop_
_entity.id
_entity.type
_entity.pdbx_description
1 polymer ?
#
loop_
_entity_poly.entity_id
_entity_poly.type
_entity_poly.pdbx_seq_one_letter_code
_entity_poly.pdbx_strand_id
1 'polypeptide(L)'
;MENQTFEKNRIAFPDQYKYLLQNKRYADALVLSLERLREFPMDADAYVAVGEAQIAMAHLTESQRMLCALEDKIAALTGVFVRMGELYAKNGYAKEAQLCYQQYRAYSPFAEKGRALTSPGTASEDVQKKESKIDQQDNASSDQLINTLSGWLTNINRTKTHAACNR
;
A
#
# COMPACT_ATOMS: atom_id res chain seq x y z
N MET A 1 21.73 30.56 -4.67
CA MET A 1 21.97 30.15 -6.07
C MET A 1 21.53 28.71 -6.36
N GLU A 2 21.58 27.78 -5.39
CA GLU A 2 21.17 26.36 -5.56
C GLU A 2 19.73 26.15 -6.04
N ASN A 3 18.79 26.99 -5.63
CA ASN A 3 17.37 26.84 -5.96
C ASN A 3 17.05 27.10 -7.46
N GLN A 4 17.82 27.96 -8.12
CA GLN A 4 17.67 28.19 -9.57
C GLN A 4 18.23 27.03 -10.40
N THR A 5 19.25 26.35 -9.90
CA THR A 5 19.82 25.15 -10.54
C THR A 5 18.88 23.96 -10.40
N PHE A 6 18.26 23.79 -9.22
CA PHE A 6 17.23 22.78 -8.99
C PHE A 6 16.04 22.94 -9.95
N GLU A 7 15.45 24.12 -10.03
CA GLU A 7 14.28 24.38 -10.88
C GLU A 7 14.61 24.25 -12.38
N LYS A 8 15.78 24.71 -12.83
CA LYS A 8 16.23 24.49 -14.21
C LYS A 8 16.41 23.01 -14.53
N ASN A 9 17.05 22.25 -13.65
CA ASN A 9 17.25 20.81 -13.84
C ASN A 9 15.93 20.03 -13.77
N ARG A 10 15.01 20.46 -12.90
CA ARG A 10 13.66 19.89 -12.78
C ARG A 10 12.86 20.02 -14.08
N ILE A 11 12.97 21.15 -14.78
CA ILE A 11 12.26 21.38 -16.06
C ILE A 11 12.95 20.64 -17.21
N ALA A 12 14.29 20.57 -17.23
CA ALA A 12 15.03 19.98 -18.35
C ALA A 12 15.03 18.44 -18.36
N PHE A 13 14.99 17.80 -17.18
CA PHE A 13 15.07 16.35 -17.07
C PHE A 13 13.97 15.60 -17.85
N PRO A 14 12.67 15.93 -17.73
CA PRO A 14 11.61 15.22 -18.45
C PRO A 14 11.77 15.25 -19.97
N ASP A 15 12.21 16.39 -20.52
CA ASP A 15 12.37 16.54 -21.97
C ASP A 15 13.58 15.74 -22.48
N GLN A 16 14.70 15.77 -21.75
CA GLN A 16 15.88 14.97 -22.07
C GLN A 16 15.57 13.46 -21.99
N TYR A 17 14.89 13.03 -20.93
CA TYR A 17 14.51 11.64 -20.75
C TYR A 17 13.56 11.16 -21.87
N LYS A 18 12.52 11.94 -22.19
CA LYS A 18 11.60 11.63 -23.30
C LYS A 18 12.33 11.53 -24.63
N TYR A 19 13.26 12.43 -24.91
CA TYR A 19 14.08 12.37 -26.13
C TYR A 19 14.87 11.05 -26.19
N LEU A 20 15.50 10.63 -25.10
CA LEU A 20 16.24 9.36 -25.07
C LEU A 20 15.32 8.15 -25.32
N LEU A 21 14.14 8.12 -24.70
CA LEU A 21 13.16 7.04 -24.93
C LEU A 21 12.65 6.97 -26.37
N GLN A 22 12.30 8.11 -26.96
CA GLN A 22 11.81 8.17 -28.35
C GLN A 22 12.85 7.65 -29.34
N ASN A 23 14.14 7.87 -29.03
CA ASN A 23 15.26 7.37 -29.82
C ASN A 23 15.72 5.97 -29.41
N LYS A 24 14.97 5.27 -28.53
CA LYS A 24 15.27 3.92 -28.02
C LYS A 24 16.64 3.81 -27.33
N ARG A 25 17.17 4.93 -26.82
CA ARG A 25 18.43 5.01 -26.07
C ARG A 25 18.19 4.69 -24.60
N TYR A 26 17.69 3.49 -24.32
CA TYR A 26 17.23 3.10 -22.99
C TYR A 26 18.34 3.06 -21.94
N ALA A 27 19.56 2.64 -22.32
CA ALA A 27 20.70 2.63 -21.43
C ALA A 27 21.07 4.06 -20.97
N ASP A 28 21.09 5.02 -21.90
CA ASP A 28 21.36 6.42 -21.58
C ASP A 28 20.23 7.02 -20.74
N ALA A 29 18.97 6.68 -21.03
CA ALA A 29 17.81 7.10 -20.26
C ALA A 29 17.89 6.59 -18.81
N LEU A 30 18.35 5.35 -18.62
CA LEU A 30 18.59 4.77 -17.31
C LEU A 30 19.69 5.50 -16.55
N VAL A 31 20.84 5.76 -17.19
CA VAL A 31 21.95 6.52 -16.58
C VAL A 31 21.48 7.91 -16.13
N LEU A 32 20.82 8.66 -17.01
CA LEU A 32 20.29 9.99 -16.70
C LEU A 32 19.36 9.97 -15.48
N SER A 33 18.49 8.95 -15.40
CA SER A 33 17.51 8.82 -14.31
C SER A 33 18.17 8.42 -12.99
N LEU A 34 19.19 7.55 -13.03
CA LEU A 34 19.96 7.18 -11.84
C LEU A 34 20.81 8.35 -11.32
N GLU A 35 21.40 9.15 -12.20
CA GLU A 35 22.10 10.38 -11.81
C GLU A 35 21.15 11.38 -11.15
N ARG A 36 19.94 11.52 -11.69
CA ARG A 36 18.88 12.33 -11.08
C ARG A 36 18.53 11.83 -9.67
N LEU A 37 18.39 10.52 -9.46
CA LEU A 37 18.14 9.96 -8.13
C LEU A 37 19.32 10.13 -7.17
N ARG A 38 20.56 10.17 -7.67
CA ARG A 38 21.74 10.47 -6.85
C ARG A 38 21.68 11.89 -6.30
N GLU A 39 21.23 12.85 -7.12
CA GLU A 39 21.07 14.25 -6.71
C GLU A 39 19.81 14.47 -5.88
N PHE A 40 18.71 13.79 -6.23
CA PHE A 40 17.39 13.94 -5.61
C PHE A 40 16.82 12.57 -5.22
N PRO A 41 17.22 12.01 -4.05
CA PRO A 41 16.90 10.62 -3.68
C PRO A 41 15.42 10.27 -3.46
N MET A 42 14.55 11.29 -3.51
CA MET A 42 13.09 11.23 -3.33
C MET A 42 12.32 11.75 -4.57
N ASP A 43 13.00 11.96 -5.69
CA ASP A 43 12.36 12.42 -6.94
C ASP A 43 11.51 11.29 -7.55
N ALA A 44 10.19 11.42 -7.44
CA ALA A 44 9.24 10.42 -7.90
C ALA A 44 9.30 10.20 -9.42
N ASP A 45 9.47 11.27 -10.20
CA ASP A 45 9.55 11.18 -11.66
C ASP A 45 10.80 10.41 -12.09
N ALA A 46 11.90 10.55 -11.35
CA ALA A 46 13.12 9.81 -11.60
C ALA A 46 12.99 8.30 -11.28
N TYR A 47 12.25 7.90 -10.23
CA TYR A 47 11.96 6.48 -9.99
C TYR A 47 11.11 5.87 -11.11
N VAL A 48 10.10 6.60 -11.60
CA VAL A 48 9.29 6.16 -12.75
C VAL A 48 10.17 5.99 -13.98
N ALA A 49 11.03 6.96 -14.25
CA ALA A 49 11.95 6.95 -15.38
C ALA A 49 12.95 5.78 -15.33
N VAL A 50 13.52 5.47 -14.15
CA VAL A 50 14.35 4.27 -13.97
C VAL A 50 13.55 2.99 -14.26
N GLY A 51 12.34 2.89 -13.71
CA GLY A 51 11.48 1.73 -13.88
C GLY A 51 11.10 1.48 -15.34
N GLU A 52 10.69 2.53 -16.06
CA GLU A 52 10.34 2.47 -17.48
C GLU A 52 11.54 2.13 -18.36
N ALA A 53 12.71 2.74 -18.14
CA ALA A 53 13.93 2.41 -18.87
C ALA A 53 14.35 0.94 -18.66
N GLN A 54 14.25 0.42 -17.43
CA GLN A 54 14.54 -0.98 -17.13
C GLN A 54 13.54 -1.94 -17.77
N ILE A 55 12.25 -1.62 -17.76
CA ILE A 55 11.22 -2.42 -18.45
C ILE A 55 11.48 -2.46 -19.95
N ALA A 56 11.82 -1.32 -20.58
CA ALA A 56 12.17 -1.25 -22.00
C ALA A 56 13.38 -2.10 -22.37
N MET A 57 14.30 -2.33 -21.42
CA MET A 57 15.46 -3.21 -21.55
C MET A 57 15.20 -4.65 -21.09
N ALA A 58 13.96 -5.01 -20.73
CA ALA A 58 13.56 -6.30 -20.16
C ALA A 58 14.24 -6.67 -18.82
N HIS A 59 14.75 -5.68 -18.08
CA HIS A 59 15.35 -5.84 -16.75
C HIS A 59 14.28 -5.76 -15.65
N LEU A 60 13.34 -6.71 -15.65
CA LEU A 60 12.17 -6.68 -14.76
C LEU A 60 12.54 -6.82 -13.28
N THR A 61 13.54 -7.62 -12.96
CA THR A 61 14.00 -7.83 -11.57
C THR A 61 14.60 -6.55 -10.99
N GLU A 62 15.37 -5.81 -11.79
CA GLU A 62 15.93 -4.51 -11.41
C GLU A 62 14.82 -3.50 -11.15
N SER A 63 13.78 -3.47 -11.99
CA SER A 63 12.64 -2.57 -11.85
C SER A 63 11.87 -2.84 -10.57
N GLN A 64 11.63 -4.11 -10.24
CA GLN A 64 11.02 -4.52 -8.97
C GLN A 64 11.88 -4.12 -7.77
N ARG A 65 13.20 -4.32 -7.84
CA ARG A 65 14.13 -3.93 -6.77
C ARG A 65 14.09 -2.43 -6.49
N MET A 66 13.96 -1.62 -7.54
CA MET A 66 13.82 -0.16 -7.40
C MET A 66 12.51 0.24 -6.70
N LEU A 67 11.40 -0.45 -6.99
CA LEU A 67 10.14 -0.22 -6.28
C LEU A 67 10.26 -0.59 -4.80
N CYS A 68 10.87 -1.72 -4.45
CA CYS A 68 11.11 -2.09 -3.04
C CYS A 68 11.97 -1.03 -2.32
N ALA A 69 13.01 -0.51 -2.97
CA ALA A 69 13.84 0.55 -2.39
C ALA A 69 13.05 1.86 -2.15
N LEU A 70 12.09 2.18 -3.02
CA LEU A 70 11.18 3.31 -2.83
C LEU A 70 10.18 3.05 -1.70
N GLU A 71 9.65 1.83 -1.60
CA GLU A 71 8.77 1.42 -0.50
C GLU A 71 9.45 1.56 0.86
N ASP A 72 10.72 1.15 0.99
CA ASP A 72 11.51 1.31 2.22
C ASP A 72 11.66 2.79 2.61
N LYS A 73 11.88 3.68 1.63
CA LYS A 73 11.97 5.13 1.87
C LYS A 73 10.63 5.71 2.32
N ILE A 74 9.52 5.30 1.68
CA ILE A 74 8.17 5.72 2.08
C ILE A 74 7.87 5.21 3.49
N ALA A 75 8.22 3.96 3.82
CA ALA A 75 8.05 3.40 5.16
C ALA A 75 8.84 4.19 6.20
N ALA A 76 10.09 4.57 5.91
CA ALA A 76 10.91 5.39 6.80
C ALA A 76 10.28 6.78 7.03
N LEU A 77 9.82 7.45 5.97
CA LEU A 77 9.16 8.76 6.06
C LEU A 77 7.83 8.69 6.83
N THR A 78 7.02 7.68 6.56
CA THR A 78 5.74 7.50 7.26
C THR A 78 5.94 7.13 8.73
N GLY A 79 7.01 6.42 9.07
CA GLY A 79 7.40 6.13 10.45
C GLY A 79 7.64 7.38 11.32
N VAL A 80 7.89 8.55 10.72
CA VAL A 80 7.98 9.83 11.44
C VAL A 80 6.66 10.16 12.16
N PHE A 81 5.52 9.87 11.52
CA PHE A 81 4.21 10.11 12.14
C PHE A 81 4.02 9.29 13.42
N VAL A 82 4.48 8.03 13.46
CA VAL A 82 4.40 7.21 14.68
C VAL A 82 5.19 7.86 15.81
N ARG A 83 6.44 8.26 15.54
CA ARG A 83 7.32 8.88 16.54
C ARG A 83 6.76 10.22 17.04
N MET A 84 6.22 11.04 16.15
CA MET A 84 5.55 12.29 16.53
C MET A 84 4.29 12.03 17.34
N GLY A 85 3.49 11.01 16.98
CA GLY A 85 2.31 10.60 17.73
C GLY A 85 2.63 10.17 19.15
N GLU A 86 3.71 9.41 19.34
CA GLU A 86 4.21 9.02 20.66
C GLU A 86 4.64 10.23 21.49
N LEU A 87 5.35 11.18 20.88
CA LEU A 87 5.75 12.43 21.54
C LEU A 87 4.54 13.26 21.96
N TYR A 88 3.55 13.43 21.09
CA TYR A 88 2.31 14.14 21.43
C TYR A 88 1.56 13.45 22.57
N ALA A 89 1.42 12.12 22.52
CA ALA A 89 0.75 11.36 23.56
C ALA A 89 1.43 11.49 24.93
N LYS A 90 2.77 11.39 24.96
CA LYS A 90 3.58 11.57 26.19
C LYS A 90 3.42 12.96 26.83
N ASN A 91 3.12 13.98 26.02
CA ASN A 91 2.95 15.36 26.48
C ASN A 91 1.47 15.76 26.67
N GLY A 92 0.52 14.82 26.58
CA GLY A 92 -0.91 15.08 26.82
C GLY A 92 -1.68 15.65 25.62
N TYR A 93 -1.07 15.75 24.45
CA TYR A 93 -1.67 16.24 23.21
C TYR A 93 -2.39 15.12 22.45
N ALA A 94 -3.49 14.61 23.02
CA ALA A 94 -4.16 13.41 22.52
C ALA A 94 -4.73 13.56 21.09
N LYS A 95 -5.22 14.76 20.73
CA LYS A 95 -5.81 15.01 19.40
C LYS A 95 -4.74 15.00 18.31
N GLU A 96 -3.60 15.63 18.59
CA GLU A 96 -2.44 15.71 17.71
C GLU A 96 -1.83 14.32 17.52
N ALA A 97 -1.71 13.53 18.60
CA ALA A 97 -1.29 12.15 18.53
C ALA A 97 -2.19 11.31 17.62
N GLN A 98 -3.51 11.45 17.77
CA GLN A 98 -4.48 10.75 16.93
C GLN A 98 -4.35 11.13 15.45
N LEU A 99 -4.13 12.41 15.14
CA LEU A 99 -3.90 12.88 13.78
C LEU A 99 -2.65 12.23 13.17
N CYS A 100 -1.55 12.16 13.91
CA CYS A 100 -0.33 11.50 13.45
C CYS A 100 -0.58 10.02 13.13
N TYR A 101 -1.27 9.26 14.00
CA TYR A 101 -1.57 7.86 13.73
C TYR A 101 -2.53 7.65 12.55
N GLN A 102 -3.44 8.59 12.30
CA GLN A 102 -4.27 8.58 11.10
C GLN A 102 -3.43 8.78 9.83
N GLN A 103 -2.50 9.74 9.84
CA GLN A 103 -1.59 9.98 8.72
C GLN A 103 -0.68 8.78 8.45
N TYR A 104 -0.13 8.15 9.49
CA TYR A 104 0.64 6.91 9.33
C TYR A 104 -0.16 5.83 8.60
N ARG A 105 -1.41 5.60 8.99
CA ARG A 105 -2.29 4.62 8.34
C ARG A 105 -2.65 4.98 6.90
N ALA A 106 -2.80 6.27 6.60
CA ALA A 106 -3.15 6.72 5.25
C ALA A 106 -1.99 6.55 4.26
N TYR A 107 -0.75 6.73 4.73
CA TYR A 107 0.42 6.76 3.86
C TYR A 107 1.28 5.49 3.92
N SER A 108 1.10 4.62 4.92
CA SER A 108 1.87 3.40 5.03
C SER A 108 1.46 2.40 3.94
N PRO A 109 2.36 2.02 3.01
CA PRO A 109 2.08 1.02 1.98
C PRO A 109 1.77 -0.38 2.58
N PHE A 110 1.93 -0.55 3.90
CA PHE A 110 1.66 -1.78 4.65
C PHE A 110 0.41 -1.72 5.54
N ALA A 111 -0.37 -0.63 5.52
CA ALA A 111 -1.53 -0.46 6.41
C ALA A 111 -2.60 -1.58 6.26
N GLU A 112 -2.67 -2.24 5.10
CA GLU A 112 -3.51 -3.44 4.91
C GLU A 112 -2.77 -4.77 5.17
N LYS A 113 -1.47 -4.89 4.86
CA LYS A 113 -0.70 -6.11 5.16
C LYS A 113 -0.52 -6.34 6.66
N GLY A 114 -0.56 -5.28 7.48
CA GLY A 114 -0.59 -5.38 8.94
C GLY A 114 -1.91 -5.90 9.51
N ARG A 115 -3.04 -5.77 8.81
CA ARG A 115 -4.33 -6.32 9.26
C ARG A 115 -4.43 -7.83 9.14
N ALA A 116 -3.67 -8.45 8.24
CA ALA A 116 -3.60 -9.91 8.13
C ALA A 116 -2.74 -10.56 9.24
N LEU A 117 -1.86 -9.78 9.88
CA LEU A 117 -0.97 -10.24 10.97
C LEU A 117 -1.43 -9.79 12.37
N THR A 118 -2.49 -8.99 12.46
CA THR A 118 -3.16 -8.64 13.72
C THR A 118 -4.63 -9.06 13.68
N SER A 119 -4.88 -10.32 13.35
CA SER A 119 -5.96 -11.06 14.03
C SER A 119 -5.48 -11.33 15.47
N PRO A 120 -6.30 -11.12 16.51
CA PRO A 120 -5.90 -11.42 17.88
C PRO A 120 -5.87 -12.94 18.07
N GLY A 121 -4.75 -13.54 17.71
CA GLY A 121 -4.52 -14.97 17.81
C GLY A 121 -3.03 -15.25 17.90
N THR A 122 -2.42 -14.84 19.02
CA THR A 122 -1.34 -15.54 19.75
C THR A 122 -0.67 -14.55 20.70
N ALA A 123 -1.20 -14.45 21.91
CA ALA A 123 -0.40 -14.13 23.08
C ALA A 123 -0.90 -14.99 24.23
N SER A 124 0.03 -15.74 24.81
CA SER A 124 -0.08 -16.60 26.01
C SER A 124 -0.33 -18.08 25.76
N GLU A 125 0.72 -18.78 25.33
CA GLU A 125 1.01 -20.10 25.91
C GLU A 125 1.70 -19.84 27.25
N ASP A 126 0.93 -19.95 28.33
CA ASP A 126 1.30 -20.51 29.64
C ASP A 126 0.27 -20.06 30.68
N VAL A 127 -0.74 -20.89 30.92
CA VAL A 127 -1.07 -21.44 32.25
C VAL A 127 -1.99 -22.64 32.02
N GLN A 128 -1.44 -23.83 32.31
CA GLN A 128 -2.16 -25.08 32.47
C GLN A 128 -3.23 -25.02 33.58
N LYS A 129 -4.27 -25.87 33.40
CA LYS A 129 -5.23 -26.40 34.40
C LYS A 129 -6.46 -25.54 34.74
N LYS A 130 -7.59 -25.87 34.09
CA LYS A 130 -8.67 -26.65 34.76
C LYS A 130 -9.72 -27.13 33.74
N GLU A 131 -9.96 -28.43 33.77
CA GLU A 131 -11.02 -29.12 33.06
C GLU A 131 -12.42 -28.74 33.56
N SER A 132 -13.40 -29.03 32.68
CA SER A 132 -14.81 -29.36 32.92
C SER A 132 -15.89 -28.25 32.88
N LYS A 133 -16.61 -28.19 31.74
CA LYS A 133 -18.09 -28.22 31.56
C LYS A 133 -18.41 -27.76 30.13
N ILE A 134 -18.66 -28.66 29.18
CA ILE A 134 -19.97 -29.24 28.79
C ILE A 134 -20.95 -28.20 28.19
N ASP A 135 -21.09 -28.34 26.87
CA ASP A 135 -22.26 -28.17 26.00
C ASP A 135 -22.90 -26.81 25.66
N GLN A 136 -23.21 -26.72 24.35
CA GLN A 136 -24.14 -25.83 23.64
C GLN A 136 -23.68 -24.41 23.33
N GLN A 137 -23.08 -24.20 22.14
CA GLN A 137 -23.39 -23.01 21.32
C GLN A 137 -22.82 -23.10 19.87
N ASP A 138 -23.33 -23.98 19.00
CA ASP A 138 -22.87 -23.98 17.59
C ASP A 138 -23.98 -24.18 16.53
N ASN A 139 -25.25 -23.98 16.91
CA ASN A 139 -26.37 -24.14 15.97
C ASN A 139 -26.93 -22.83 15.39
N ALA A 140 -26.63 -21.67 16.00
CA ALA A 140 -27.17 -20.38 15.53
C ALA A 140 -26.49 -19.87 14.24
N SER A 141 -25.24 -20.27 14.00
CA SER A 141 -24.47 -19.80 12.83
C SER A 141 -24.94 -20.44 11.53
N SER A 142 -25.26 -21.73 11.57
CA SER A 142 -25.65 -22.49 10.38
C SER A 142 -27.04 -22.10 9.88
N ASP A 143 -28.00 -21.89 10.78
CA ASP A 143 -29.36 -21.46 10.42
C ASP A 143 -29.39 -20.05 9.80
N GLN A 144 -28.52 -19.15 10.28
CA GLN A 144 -28.41 -17.80 9.74
C GLN A 144 -27.79 -17.78 8.33
N LEU A 145 -26.82 -18.66 8.08
CA LEU A 145 -26.24 -18.91 6.77
C LEU A 145 -27.28 -19.51 5.80
N ILE A 146 -28.02 -20.51 6.24
CA ILE A 146 -29.07 -21.17 5.43
C ILE A 146 -30.17 -20.16 5.06
N ASN A 147 -30.60 -19.32 6.00
CA ASN A 147 -31.63 -18.30 5.75
C ASN A 147 -31.16 -17.24 4.75
N THR A 148 -29.89 -16.82 4.86
CA THR A 148 -29.31 -15.83 3.96
C THR A 148 -29.20 -16.38 2.54
N LEU A 149 -28.66 -17.59 2.38
CA LEU A 149 -28.53 -18.24 1.07
C LEU A 149 -29.90 -18.51 0.42
N SER A 150 -30.90 -18.92 1.20
CA SER A 150 -32.27 -19.14 0.72
C SER A 150 -32.93 -17.85 0.23
N GLY A 151 -32.67 -16.72 0.91
CA GLY A 151 -33.13 -15.40 0.48
C GLY A 151 -32.53 -14.96 -0.86
N TRP A 152 -31.24 -15.22 -1.06
CA TRP A 152 -30.53 -14.86 -2.29
C TRP A 152 -31.04 -15.68 -3.49
N LEU A 153 -31.24 -16.99 -3.30
CA LEU A 153 -31.80 -17.87 -4.34
C LEU A 153 -33.21 -17.46 -4.76
N THR A 154 -34.04 -17.07 -3.80
CA THR A 154 -35.40 -16.57 -4.09
C THR A 154 -35.36 -15.29 -4.94
N ASN A 155 -34.43 -14.38 -4.63
CA ASN A 155 -34.32 -13.12 -5.34
C ASN A 155 -33.82 -13.30 -6.78
N ILE A 156 -32.86 -14.21 -6.99
CA ILE A 156 -32.39 -14.60 -8.33
C ILE A 156 -33.53 -15.22 -9.15
N ASN A 157 -34.37 -16.05 -8.52
CA ASN A 157 -35.48 -16.67 -9.24
C ASN A 157 -36.54 -15.62 -9.66
N ARG A 158 -36.82 -14.62 -8.81
CA ARG A 158 -37.71 -13.50 -9.13
C ARG A 158 -37.18 -12.66 -10.30
N THR A 159 -35.90 -12.29 -10.29
CA THR A 159 -35.33 -11.50 -11.39
C THR A 159 -35.36 -12.27 -12.70
N LYS A 160 -35.13 -13.59 -12.65
CA LYS A 160 -35.21 -14.46 -13.83
C LYS A 160 -36.63 -14.60 -14.36
N THR A 161 -37.65 -14.73 -13.50
CA THR A 161 -39.05 -14.78 -13.94
C THR A 161 -39.53 -13.43 -14.47
N HIS A 162 -39.16 -12.31 -13.84
CA HIS A 162 -39.48 -10.97 -14.37
C HIS A 162 -38.79 -10.69 -15.72
N ALA A 163 -37.56 -11.16 -15.91
CA ALA A 163 -36.86 -11.05 -17.20
C ALA A 163 -37.48 -11.93 -18.31
N ALA A 164 -38.12 -13.04 -17.95
CA ALA A 164 -38.80 -13.92 -18.89
C ALA A 164 -40.21 -13.42 -19.28
N CYS A 165 -40.86 -12.62 -18.43
CA CYS A 165 -42.22 -12.11 -18.65
C CYS A 165 -42.29 -10.77 -19.41
N ASN A 166 -41.13 -10.13 -19.66
CA ASN A 166 -41.00 -8.86 -20.40
C ASN A 166 -40.43 -9.06 -21.83
N ARG A 167 -40.73 -10.21 -22.47
CA ARG A 167 -40.44 -10.48 -23.89
C ARG A 167 -41.71 -10.79 -24.66
#